data_AF-A0A1E7J8I0-F1
#
_entry.id   AF-A0A1E7J8I0-F1
#
_cell.length_a   1.000
_cell.length_b   1.000
_cell.length_c   1.000
_cell.angle_alpha   90.00
_cell.angle_beta   90.00
_cell.angle_gamma   90.00
#
_symmetry.space_group_name_H-M   'P 1'
#
loop_
_entity.id
_entity.type
_entity.pdbx_description
1 polymer ?
#
loop_
_entity_poly.entity_id
_entity_poly.type
_entity_poly.pdbx_seq_one_letter_code
_entity_poly.pdbx_strand_id
1 'polypeptide(L)'
;MGEGVCELNEVKTITRCGMGPCQGRMCGPALGEIVAAEIECSVPRAGLLTIRPPLKQVPLQEVAAMAIETGGVDPANLFKNQSNKAGH
;
A
#
# COMPACT_ATOMS: atom_id res chain seq x y z
N MET A 1 18.72 -2.43 -20.10
CA MET A 1 17.34 -2.94 -20.32
C MET A 1 17.11 -4.09 -19.35
N GLY A 2 16.79 -3.76 -18.10
CA GLY A 2 16.37 -4.76 -17.11
C GLY A 2 14.95 -5.20 -17.43
N GLU A 3 14.74 -6.51 -17.54
CA GLU A 3 13.51 -7.32 -17.50
C GLU A 3 12.12 -6.64 -17.60
N GLY A 4 11.90 -5.63 -18.45
CA GLY A 4 10.57 -5.12 -18.82
C GLY A 4 9.63 -4.65 -17.70
N VAL A 5 10.07 -4.57 -16.45
CA VAL A 5 9.23 -4.19 -15.31
C VAL A 5 9.00 -2.68 -15.35
N CYS A 6 7.76 -2.27 -15.60
CA CYS A 6 7.39 -0.86 -15.72
C CYS A 6 6.57 -0.33 -14.53
N GLU A 7 6.17 -1.20 -13.60
CA GLU A 7 5.23 -0.88 -12.53
C GLU A 7 5.83 -1.07 -11.13
N LEU A 8 5.57 -0.12 -10.22
CA LEU A 8 6.12 -0.12 -8.86
C LEU A 8 5.74 -1.39 -8.07
N ASN A 9 4.52 -1.92 -8.29
CA ASN A 9 4.04 -3.12 -7.60
C ASN A 9 4.72 -4.41 -8.12
N GLU A 10 5.18 -4.44 -9.37
CA GLU A 10 5.98 -5.54 -9.90
C GLU A 10 7.38 -5.51 -9.31
N VAL A 11 8.02 -4.32 -9.27
CA VAL A 11 9.32 -4.15 -8.59
C VAL A 11 9.23 -4.55 -7.13
N LYS A 12 8.16 -4.16 -6.41
CA LYS A 12 7.86 -4.64 -5.04
C LYS A 12 7.81 -6.16 -4.95
N THR A 13 7.19 -6.83 -5.92
CA THR A 13 7.00 -8.29 -5.89
C THR A 13 8.33 -9.02 -6.04
N ILE A 14 9.19 -8.54 -6.95
CA ILE A 14 10.50 -9.13 -7.24
C ILE A 14 11.49 -8.82 -6.12
N THR A 15 11.63 -7.55 -5.76
CA THR A 15 12.67 -7.07 -4.82
C THR A 15 12.26 -7.14 -3.36
N ARG A 16 10.97 -7.38 -3.08
CA ARG A 16 10.37 -7.31 -1.74
C ARG A 16 10.49 -5.91 -1.09
N CYS A 17 10.84 -4.88 -1.86
CA CYS A 17 10.88 -3.50 -1.37
C CYS A 17 9.49 -3.08 -0.86
N GLY A 18 9.46 -2.41 0.29
CA GLY A 18 8.22 -1.98 0.93
C GLY A 18 7.45 -3.06 1.71
N MET A 19 7.99 -4.27 1.86
CA MET A 19 7.38 -5.34 2.67
C MET A 19 7.97 -5.47 4.09
N GLY A 20 8.83 -4.53 4.49
CA GLY A 20 9.38 -4.47 5.86
C GLY A 20 8.39 -3.95 6.89
N PRO A 21 8.78 -3.85 8.18
CA PRO A 21 7.90 -3.40 9.26
C PRO A 21 7.37 -1.98 9.06
N CYS A 22 8.10 -1.14 8.33
CA CYS A 22 7.66 0.21 7.95
C CYS A 22 6.66 0.25 6.77
N GLN A 23 6.34 -0.89 6.15
CA GLN A 23 5.40 -1.03 5.03
C GLN A 23 5.66 -0.05 3.87
N GLY A 24 6.93 0.14 3.52
CA GLY A 24 7.33 1.03 2.42
C GLY A 24 7.36 2.51 2.77
N ARG A 25 7.16 2.90 4.04
CA ARG A 25 7.24 4.31 4.44
C ARG A 25 8.63 4.92 4.28
N MET A 26 9.68 4.13 4.49
CA MET A 26 11.07 4.60 4.37
C MET A 26 11.62 4.45 2.95
N CYS A 27 11.37 3.31 2.31
CA CYS A 27 11.94 2.98 1.00
C CYS A 27 11.02 3.28 -0.19
N GLY A 28 9.72 3.50 0.02
CA GLY A 28 8.74 3.72 -1.05
C GLY A 28 9.01 4.97 -1.90
N PRO A 29 9.28 6.15 -1.31
CA PRO A 29 9.60 7.35 -2.09
C PRO A 29 10.85 7.17 -2.96
N ALA A 30 11.93 6.63 -2.37
CA ALA A 30 13.17 6.34 -3.09
C ALA A 30 12.96 5.31 -4.22
N LEU A 31 12.13 4.29 -3.97
CA LEU A 31 11.76 3.32 -5.01
C LEU A 31 11.02 3.99 -6.17
N GLY A 32 10.10 4.93 -5.87
CA GLY A 32 9.40 5.72 -6.87
C GLY A 32 10.35 6.53 -7.76
N GLU A 33 11.34 7.18 -7.15
CA GLU A 33 12.37 7.94 -7.87
C GLU A 33 13.24 7.05 -8.76
N ILE A 34 13.69 5.90 -8.24
CA ILE A 34 14.51 4.94 -9.00
C ILE A 34 13.74 4.43 -10.21
N VAL A 35 12.50 3.99 -10.03
CA VAL A 35 11.68 3.47 -11.13
C VAL A 35 11.42 4.57 -12.15
N ALA A 36 11.02 5.76 -11.73
CA ALA A 36 10.76 6.89 -12.63
C ALA A 36 11.98 7.27 -13.48
N ALA A 37 13.18 7.21 -12.89
CA ALA A 37 14.42 7.44 -13.62
C ALA A 37 14.70 6.35 -14.67
N GLU A 38 14.45 5.08 -14.35
CA GLU A 38 14.69 3.95 -15.26
C GLU A 38 13.69 3.90 -16.44
N ILE A 39 12.43 4.33 -16.25
CA ILE A 39 11.40 4.33 -17.30
C ILE A 39 11.19 5.71 -17.95
N GLU A 40 12.07 6.67 -17.66
CA GLU A 40 12.04 8.04 -18.20
C GLU A 40 10.67 8.72 -18.06
N CYS A 41 10.04 8.59 -16.88
CA CYS A 41 8.75 9.20 -16.60
C CYS A 41 8.78 10.10 -15.36
N SER A 42 7.70 10.83 -15.12
CA SER A 42 7.57 11.59 -13.87
C SER A 42 7.30 10.66 -12.68
N VAL A 43 7.77 11.02 -11.48
CA VAL A 43 7.53 10.22 -10.25
C VAL A 43 6.04 9.95 -10.01
N PRO A 44 5.10 10.90 -10.20
CA PRO A 44 3.68 10.62 -10.08
C PRO A 44 3.16 9.57 -11.09
N ARG A 45 3.80 9.46 -12.26
CA ARG A 45 3.44 8.50 -13.30
C ARG A 45 4.00 7.10 -13.03
N ALA A 46 5.12 6.98 -12.32
CA ALA A 46 5.66 5.69 -11.86
C ALA A 46 4.75 5.01 -10.82
N GLY A 47 3.87 5.79 -10.17
CA GLY A 47 2.88 5.29 -9.22
C GLY A 47 3.39 5.22 -7.78
N LEU A 48 2.59 4.60 -6.91
CA LEU A 48 2.88 4.44 -5.49
C LEU A 48 2.66 2.99 -5.06
N LEU A 49 3.36 2.57 -4.01
CA LEU A 49 3.11 1.28 -3.38
C LEU A 49 1.68 1.22 -2.83
N THR A 50 0.98 0.11 -3.12
CA THR A 50 -0.38 -0.09 -2.62
C THR A 50 -0.36 -0.25 -1.09
N ILE A 51 -1.00 0.68 -0.38
CA ILE A 51 -1.15 0.65 1.08
C ILE A 51 -2.36 -0.21 1.43
N ARG A 52 -2.19 -1.15 2.37
CA ARG A 52 -3.27 -1.98 2.89
C ARG A 52 -3.34 -1.83 4.42
N PRO A 53 -4.54 -1.71 5.01
CA PRO A 53 -4.69 -1.78 6.46
C PRO A 53 -4.19 -3.13 7.00
N PRO A 54 -3.62 -3.17 8.22
CA PRO A 54 -3.42 -2.07 9.16
C PRO A 54 -2.16 -1.22 8.89
N LEU A 55 -2.26 0.09 9.09
CA LEU A 55 -1.17 1.08 8.85
C LEU A 55 0.06 0.88 9.74
N LYS A 56 -0.13 0.29 10.92
CA LYS A 56 0.91 -0.11 11.86
C LYS A 56 0.73 -1.58 12.16
N GLN A 57 1.81 -2.24 12.54
CA GLN A 57 1.74 -3.62 13.01
C GLN A 57 0.90 -3.66 14.29
N VAL A 58 -0.06 -4.59 14.34
CA VAL A 58 -0.92 -4.84 15.50
C VAL A 58 -0.71 -6.29 15.91
N PRO A 59 -0.45 -6.58 17.20
CA PRO A 59 -0.35 -7.95 17.69
C PRO A 59 -1.62 -8.74 17.42
N LEU A 60 -1.47 -10.01 17.03
CA LEU A 60 -2.62 -10.86 16.73
C LEU A 60 -3.52 -11.08 17.95
N GLN A 61 -2.95 -11.07 19.16
CA GLN A 61 -3.70 -11.16 20.41
C GLN A 61 -4.66 -9.98 20.59
N GLU A 62 -4.24 -8.76 20.23
CA GLU A 62 -5.09 -7.59 20.30
C GLU A 62 -6.27 -7.73 19.34
N VAL A 63 -6.00 -8.18 18.09
CA VAL A 63 -7.06 -8.43 17.09
C VAL A 63 -8.04 -9.51 17.56
N ALA A 64 -7.56 -10.57 18.20
CA ALA A 64 -8.39 -11.65 18.71
C ALA A 64 -9.24 -11.23 19.92
N ALA A 65 -8.77 -10.26 20.72
CA ALA A 65 -9.49 -9.72 21.85
C ALA A 65 -10.56 -8.67 21.47
N MET A 66 -10.57 -8.21 20.21
CA MET A 66 -11.59 -7.28 19.71
C MET A 66 -12.95 -7.98 19.64
N ALA A 67 -14.00 -7.33 20.16
CA ALA A 67 -15.37 -7.81 19.98
C ALA A 67 -15.74 -7.75 18.49
N ILE A 68 -16.05 -8.92 17.92
CA ILE A 68 -16.62 -9.00 16.56
C ILE A 68 -18.14 -8.86 16.72
N GLU A 69 -18.65 -7.67 16.45
CA GLU A 69 -20.09 -7.45 16.30
C GLU A 69 -20.60 -8.32 15.12
N THR A 70 -21.38 -9.36 15.41
CA THR A 70 -21.96 -10.27 14.41
C THR A 70 -23.17 -9.69 13.67
N GLY A 71 -23.47 -8.40 13.88
CA GLY A 71 -24.41 -7.65 13.05
C GLY A 71 -23.81 -7.45 11.67
N GLY A 72 -24.25 -8.26 10.70
CA GLY A 72 -23.70 -8.36 9.35
C GLY A 72 -23.34 -7.02 8.70
N VAL A 73 -22.05 -6.68 8.77
CA VAL A 73 -21.47 -5.68 7.89
C VAL A 73 -21.00 -6.45 6.66
N ASP A 74 -21.73 -6.29 5.55
CA ASP A 74 -21.30 -6.81 4.25
C ASP A 74 -19.83 -6.38 4.04
N PRO A 75 -18.88 -7.33 3.87
CA PRO A 75 -17.44 -7.04 3.82
C PRO A 75 -17.07 -6.08 2.68
N ALA A 76 -17.93 -5.93 1.65
CA ALA A 76 -17.76 -4.93 0.61
C ALA A 76 -17.97 -3.49 1.09
N ASN A 77 -18.57 -3.27 2.27
CA ASN A 77 -18.89 -1.96 2.82
C ASN A 77 -17.93 -1.49 3.92
N LEU A 78 -16.98 -2.33 4.37
CA LEU A 78 -16.08 -2.04 5.49
C LEU A 78 -15.17 -0.81 5.28
N PHE A 79 -14.89 -0.45 4.03
CA PHE A 79 -14.02 0.68 3.68
C PHE A 79 -14.71 1.80 2.89
N LYS A 80 -16.03 1.73 2.68
CA LYS A 80 -16.77 2.71 1.83
C LYS A 80 -16.87 4.10 2.46
N ASN A 81 -16.67 4.22 3.77
CA ASN A 81 -16.63 5.47 4.53
C ASN A 81 -15.30 6.26 4.36
N GLN A 82 -14.34 5.77 3.58
CA GLN A 82 -13.13 6.52 3.23
C GLN A 82 -13.29 7.45 2.02
N SER A 83 -14.46 7.46 1.35
CA SER A 83 -14.63 8.19 0.08
C SER A 83 -15.48 9.47 0.16
N ASN A 84 -15.75 10.06 1.32
CA ASN A 84 -16.48 11.34 1.33
C ASN A 84 -16.10 12.30 2.46
N LYS A 85 -14.96 12.97 2.32
CA LYS A 85 -14.77 14.38 2.71
C LYS A 85 -13.79 15.06 1.73
N ALA A 86 -14.26 15.27 0.51
CA ALA A 86 -13.83 16.41 -0.29
C ALA A 86 -15.02 17.37 -0.37
N GLY A 87 -14.84 18.61 0.08
CA GLY A 87 -15.71 19.74 -0.29
C GLY A 87 -16.55 20.37 0.84
N HIS A 88 -15.94 21.28 1.61
CA HIS A 88 -16.23 22.72 1.58
C HIS A 88 -15.10 23.47 2.30
#